data_AF-A0A958D0S2-F1
#
_entry.id   AF-A0A958D0S2-F1
#
_cell.length_a   1.000
_cell.length_b   1.000
_cell.length_c   1.000
_cell.angle_alpha   90.00
_cell.angle_beta   90.00
_cell.angle_gamma   90.00
#
_symmetry.space_group_name_H-M   'P 1'
#
loop_
_entity.id
_entity.type
_entity.pdbx_description
1 polymer ?
#
loop_
_entity_poly.entity_id
_entity_poly.type
_entity_poly.pdbx_seq_one_letter_code
_entity_poly.pdbx_strand_id
1 'polypeptide(L)'
;MVWDAFNSNAFGLTSLTASINHLPFTPTRIAELGLFEEAGVNTVDVAVEEINGTIQLLPALPRASDGTVITRDLPNARPIRCPHIPARATIMADEVQGVRAFGSETMADTVQNRINEKLA
;
A
#
# COMPACT_ATOMS: atom_id res chain seq x y z
N MET A 1 6.30 -58.03 -16.85
CA MET A 1 5.93 -56.89 -15.98
C MET A 1 5.70 -57.48 -14.59
N VAL A 2 6.67 -57.34 -13.69
CA VAL A 2 6.56 -57.83 -12.30
C VAL A 2 6.30 -56.61 -11.43
N TRP A 3 5.21 -56.67 -10.67
CA TRP A 3 4.84 -55.64 -9.71
C TRP A 3 5.57 -55.93 -8.39
N ASP A 4 6.46 -55.05 -7.97
CA ASP A 4 7.21 -55.14 -6.72
C ASP A 4 6.46 -54.40 -5.60
N ALA A 5 5.89 -55.16 -4.68
CA ALA A 5 5.09 -54.66 -3.57
C ALA A 5 5.93 -54.08 -2.41
N PHE A 6 7.27 -54.16 -2.46
CA PHE A 6 8.15 -53.87 -1.34
C PHE A 6 9.13 -52.71 -1.57
N ASN A 7 9.19 -52.17 -2.79
CA ASN A 7 9.88 -50.90 -3.08
C ASN A 7 8.97 -49.67 -3.00
N SER A 8 7.69 -49.86 -2.72
CA SER A 8 6.80 -48.76 -2.37
C SER A 8 6.96 -48.48 -0.89
N ASN A 9 7.45 -47.29 -0.55
CA ASN A 9 7.38 -46.72 0.78
C ASN A 9 5.93 -46.79 1.28
N ALA A 10 5.57 -47.89 1.95
CA ALA A 10 4.16 -48.29 2.14
C ALA A 10 3.50 -47.67 3.37
N PHE A 11 4.22 -46.98 4.26
CA PHE A 11 3.62 -46.43 5.50
C PHE A 11 4.24 -45.11 5.99
N GLY A 12 4.85 -44.33 5.11
CA GLY A 12 5.37 -43.01 5.44
C GLY A 12 4.40 -41.87 5.15
N LEU A 13 3.14 -41.93 5.60
CA LEU A 13 2.29 -40.72 5.66
C LEU A 13 2.63 -39.97 6.94
N THR A 14 3.62 -39.10 6.89
CA THR A 14 3.82 -38.10 7.94
C THR A 14 2.66 -37.12 7.86
N SER A 15 1.78 -37.12 8.85
CA SER A 15 0.63 -36.21 8.89
C SER A 15 1.05 -34.78 9.21
N LEU A 16 0.48 -33.83 8.47
CA LEU A 16 0.60 -32.41 8.68
C LEU A 16 -0.13 -32.04 9.98
N THR A 17 0.61 -31.81 11.06
CA THR A 17 0.02 -31.50 12.37
C THR A 17 -0.47 -30.05 12.47
N ALA A 18 0.22 -29.10 11.82
CA ALA A 18 -0.18 -27.70 11.74
C ALA A 18 0.49 -26.98 10.56
N SER A 19 -0.22 -26.05 9.94
CA SER A 19 0.30 -25.11 8.96
C SER A 19 0.18 -23.69 9.53
N ILE A 20 1.29 -23.00 9.74
CA ILE A 20 1.32 -21.62 10.28
C ILE A 20 1.83 -20.69 9.20
N ASN A 21 1.04 -19.66 8.88
CA ASN A 21 1.44 -18.59 7.97
C ASN A 21 1.76 -17.33 8.80
N HIS A 22 3.04 -16.97 8.89
CA HIS A 22 3.48 -15.77 9.60
C HIS A 22 3.46 -14.58 8.63
N LEU A 23 2.39 -13.78 8.70
CA LEU A 23 2.31 -12.53 7.96
C LEU A 23 3.18 -11.47 8.65
N PRO A 24 4.05 -10.75 7.92
CA PRO A 24 4.85 -9.67 8.49
C PRO A 24 3.93 -8.52 8.94
N PHE A 25 3.86 -8.29 10.24
CA PHE A 25 3.24 -7.08 10.77
C PHE A 25 4.14 -5.88 10.49
N THR A 26 3.66 -4.94 9.69
CA THR A 26 4.41 -3.72 9.34
C THR A 26 3.78 -2.53 10.09
N PRO A 27 4.25 -2.20 11.32
CA PRO A 27 3.72 -1.06 12.07
C PRO A 27 4.11 0.25 11.39
N THR A 28 3.12 1.05 11.01
CA THR A 28 3.31 2.39 10.47
C THR A 28 3.00 3.39 11.57
N ARG A 29 4.04 3.84 12.29
CA ARG A 29 3.89 4.78 13.43
C ARG A 29 3.11 6.05 13.10
N ILE A 30 3.18 6.52 11.84
CA ILE A 30 2.42 7.69 11.39
C ILE A 30 0.91 7.39 11.29
N ALA A 31 0.53 6.18 10.83
CA ALA A 31 -0.87 5.77 10.75
C ALA A 31 -1.46 5.53 12.15
N GLU A 32 -0.68 4.94 13.05
CA GLU A 32 -1.08 4.72 14.46
C GLU A 32 -1.37 6.01 15.22
N LEU A 33 -0.70 7.12 14.84
CA LEU A 33 -0.88 8.41 15.48
C LEU A 33 -2.16 9.15 15.03
N GLY A 34 -2.84 8.69 13.97
CA GLY A 34 -4.09 9.29 13.49
C GLY A 34 -3.96 10.75 13.06
N LEU A 35 -2.75 11.18 12.65
CA LEU A 35 -2.47 12.58 12.28
C LEU A 35 -3.00 12.97 10.89
N PHE A 36 -3.33 11.97 10.07
CA PHE A 36 -3.77 12.16 8.69
C PHE A 36 -5.08 11.40 8.46
N GLU A 37 -5.98 12.02 7.72
CA GLU A 37 -7.16 11.36 7.16
C GLU A 37 -6.89 10.96 5.72
N GLU A 38 -7.22 9.73 5.36
CA GLU A 38 -7.02 9.21 4.01
C GLU A 38 -8.25 9.51 3.16
N ALA A 39 -8.05 10.27 2.08
CA ALA A 39 -9.07 10.52 1.08
C ALA A 39 -8.49 10.33 -0.33
N GLY A 40 -9.18 9.56 -1.16
CA GLY A 40 -8.82 9.38 -2.56
C GLY A 40 -9.17 10.60 -3.40
N VAL A 41 -8.32 10.92 -4.38
CA VAL A 41 -8.56 11.95 -5.39
C VAL A 41 -8.67 11.33 -6.78
N ASN A 42 -9.52 11.90 -7.62
CA ASN A 42 -9.69 11.45 -9.01
C ASN A 42 -8.66 12.08 -9.98
N THR A 43 -7.79 12.96 -9.48
CA THR A 43 -6.78 13.69 -10.26
C THR A 43 -5.38 13.13 -10.03
N VAL A 44 -4.49 13.33 -11.00
CA VAL A 44 -3.07 12.91 -10.92
C VAL A 44 -2.23 13.89 -10.11
N ASP A 45 -2.65 15.16 -10.07
CA ASP A 45 -1.99 16.21 -9.31
C ASP A 45 -2.98 16.78 -8.27
N VAL A 46 -2.48 17.03 -7.07
CA VAL A 46 -3.18 17.69 -5.95
C VAL A 46 -2.38 18.94 -5.61
N ALA A 47 -3.03 20.10 -5.47
CA ALA A 47 -2.35 21.33 -5.08
C ALA A 47 -2.67 21.70 -3.63
N VAL A 48 -1.64 22.09 -2.88
CA VAL A 48 -1.81 22.72 -1.56
C VAL A 48 -1.56 24.21 -1.73
N GLU A 49 -2.57 25.02 -1.42
CA GLU A 49 -2.45 26.48 -1.41
C GLU A 49 -2.02 26.98 -0.02
N GLU A 50 -0.97 27.79 0.01
CA GLU A 50 -0.44 28.44 1.21
C GLU A 50 -0.64 29.95 1.06
N ILE A 51 -1.37 30.57 1.99
CA ILE A 51 -1.46 32.03 2.11
C ILE A 51 -0.71 32.43 3.38
N ASN A 52 0.48 32.99 3.21
CA ASN A 52 1.20 33.58 4.33
C ASN A 52 0.58 34.95 4.62
N GLY A 53 -0.08 35.09 5.76
CA GLY A 53 -0.62 36.38 6.20
C GLY A 53 0.48 37.23 6.82
N THR A 54 0.89 38.30 6.16
CA THR A 54 1.85 39.26 6.73
C THR A 54 1.14 40.28 7.61
N ILE A 55 1.58 40.41 8.86
CA ILE A 55 1.16 41.50 9.75
C ILE A 55 2.04 42.72 9.45
N GLN A 56 1.44 43.78 8.90
CA GLN A 56 2.14 45.04 8.62
C GLN A 56 1.73 46.12 9.62
N LEU A 57 2.71 46.75 10.27
CA LEU A 57 2.48 47.90 11.15
C LEU A 57 2.28 49.16 10.28
N LEU A 58 1.15 49.85 10.47
CA LEU A 58 0.86 51.09 9.78
C LEU A 58 1.53 52.28 10.50
N PRO A 59 2.28 53.16 9.81
CA PRO A 59 2.83 54.36 10.43
C PRO A 59 1.74 55.39 10.72
N ALA A 60 1.91 56.16 11.80
CA ALA A 60 1.04 57.30 12.10
C ALA A 60 1.37 58.46 11.14
N LEU A 61 0.39 58.90 10.36
CA LEU A 61 0.56 59.96 9.37
C LEU A 61 -0.20 61.25 9.77
N PRO A 62 0.30 62.45 9.40
CA PRO A 62 -0.37 63.71 9.66
C PRO A 62 -1.75 63.82 9.01
N ARG A 63 -2.63 64.67 9.55
CA ARG A 63 -3.93 64.96 8.91
C ARG A 63 -3.70 65.53 7.50
N ALA A 64 -4.46 65.01 6.53
CA ALA A 64 -4.40 65.32 5.09
C ALA A 64 -3.23 64.69 4.30
N SER A 65 -2.46 63.76 4.87
CA SER A 65 -1.52 62.95 4.09
C SER A 65 -2.24 61.87 3.28
N ASP A 66 -1.59 61.40 2.21
CA ASP A 66 -2.03 60.21 1.48
C ASP A 66 -1.98 58.95 2.38
N GLY A 67 -2.91 58.02 2.14
CA GLY A 67 -2.98 56.75 2.87
C GLY A 67 -1.85 55.80 2.48
N THR A 68 -1.41 54.93 3.40
CA THR A 68 -0.46 53.85 3.07
C THR A 68 -1.15 52.77 2.26
N VAL A 69 -0.54 52.35 1.16
CA VAL A 69 -1.04 51.24 0.33
C VAL A 69 -0.77 49.92 1.03
N ILE A 70 -1.83 49.16 1.31
CA ILE A 70 -1.74 47.80 1.84
C ILE A 70 -1.51 46.86 0.66
N THR A 71 -0.41 46.12 0.69
CA THR A 71 -0.17 45.04 -0.28
C THR A 71 -0.76 43.74 0.28
N ARG A 72 -1.44 42.97 -0.57
CA ARG A 72 -2.03 41.69 -0.19
C ARG A 72 -1.09 40.57 -0.59
N ASP A 73 -0.88 39.60 0.29
CA ASP A 73 -0.15 38.39 -0.04
C ASP A 73 -0.95 37.54 -1.03
N LEU A 74 -0.29 37.13 -2.12
CA LEU A 74 -0.87 36.22 -3.11
C LEU A 74 -0.72 34.77 -2.62
N PRO A 75 -1.72 33.91 -2.84
CA PRO A 75 -1.60 32.48 -2.54
C PRO A 75 -0.45 31.87 -3.34
N ASN A 76 0.35 31.02 -2.69
CA ASN A 76 1.34 30.19 -3.35
C ASN A 76 0.82 28.75 -3.40
N ALA A 77 0.68 28.18 -4.60
CA ALA A 77 0.23 26.81 -4.78
C ALA A 77 1.42 25.87 -5.00
N ARG A 78 1.51 24.81 -4.19
CA ARG A 78 2.50 23.74 -4.35
C ARG A 78 1.81 22.49 -4.91
N PRO A 79 2.10 22.10 -6.16
CA PRO A 79 1.55 20.87 -6.71
C PRO A 79 2.29 19.65 -6.16
N ILE A 80 1.52 18.65 -5.74
CA ILE A 80 1.95 17.32 -5.31
C ILE A 80 1.43 16.34 -6.36
N ARG A 81 2.34 15.69 -7.07
CA ARG A 81 1.98 14.65 -8.04
C ARG A 81 1.79 13.32 -7.33
N CYS A 82 0.65 12.68 -7.56
CA CYS A 82 0.39 11.33 -7.06
C CYS A 82 1.29 10.32 -7.83
N PRO A 83 2.18 9.59 -7.14
CA PRO A 83 3.03 8.61 -7.80
C PRO A 83 2.20 7.40 -8.25
N HIS A 84 2.45 6.94 -9.48
CA HIS A 84 1.88 5.68 -9.96
C HIS A 84 2.82 4.53 -9.60
N ILE A 85 2.35 3.62 -8.73
CA ILE A 85 3.13 2.47 -8.24
C ILE A 85 2.45 1.18 -8.72
N PRO A 86 2.75 0.69 -9.95
CA PRO A 86 2.16 -0.54 -10.46
C PRO A 86 2.84 -1.77 -9.88
N ALA A 87 2.09 -2.62 -9.19
CA ALA A 87 2.51 -3.96 -8.82
C ALA A 87 2.03 -4.98 -9.88
N ARG A 88 2.90 -5.91 -10.30
CA ARG A 88 2.53 -6.99 -11.21
C ARG A 88 3.04 -8.32 -10.68
N ALA A 89 2.22 -9.36 -10.82
CA ALA A 89 2.59 -10.74 -10.57
C ALA A 89 2.28 -11.59 -11.80
N THR A 90 3.09 -12.63 -12.02
CA THR A 90 2.87 -13.63 -13.06
C THR A 90 2.79 -14.98 -12.41
N ILE A 91 1.87 -15.82 -12.88
CA ILE A 91 1.72 -17.20 -12.44
C ILE A 91 2.01 -18.10 -13.63
N MET A 92 2.99 -18.99 -13.48
CA MET A 92 3.34 -19.97 -14.51
C MET A 92 2.59 -21.29 -14.27
N ALA A 93 2.39 -22.08 -15.33
CA ALA A 93 1.72 -23.39 -15.23
C ALA A 93 2.41 -24.32 -14.21
N ASP A 94 3.74 -24.29 -14.17
CA ASP A 94 4.55 -25.09 -13.26
C ASP A 94 4.37 -24.71 -11.78
N GLU A 95 3.89 -23.48 -11.49
CA GLU A 95 3.63 -23.04 -10.11
C GLU A 95 2.28 -23.53 -9.56
N VAL A 96 1.41 -24.07 -10.42
CA VAL A 96 0.09 -24.62 -10.06
C VAL A 96 0.08 -26.13 -10.26
N GLN A 97 0.71 -26.62 -11.32
CA GLN A 97 0.70 -28.03 -11.68
C GLN A 97 1.56 -28.85 -10.70
N GLY A 98 0.90 -29.72 -9.92
CA GLY A 98 1.58 -30.63 -8.99
C GLY A 98 1.93 -30.02 -7.63
N VAL A 99 1.51 -28.78 -7.36
CA VAL A 99 1.64 -28.14 -6.05
C VAL A 99 0.43 -28.50 -5.20
N ARG A 100 0.67 -28.89 -3.94
CA ARG A 100 -0.38 -29.17 -2.95
C ARG A 100 -0.88 -27.88 -2.32
N ALA A 101 -2.17 -27.81 -2.00
CA ALA A 101 -2.74 -26.66 -1.30
C ALA A 101 -2.14 -26.53 0.11
N PHE A 102 -1.87 -25.30 0.54
CA PHE A 102 -1.39 -25.02 1.90
C PHE A 102 -2.39 -25.55 2.94
N GLY A 103 -1.91 -26.32 3.92
CA GLY A 103 -2.77 -26.92 4.95
C GLY A 103 -3.50 -28.21 4.55
N SER A 104 -3.32 -28.72 3.32
CA SER A 104 -3.93 -29.96 2.84
C SER A 104 -2.89 -31.03 2.50
N GLU A 105 -3.22 -32.29 2.79
CA GLU A 105 -2.40 -33.46 2.44
C GLU A 105 -2.81 -34.09 1.10
N THR A 106 -4.02 -33.82 0.61
CA THR A 106 -4.63 -34.58 -0.49
C THR A 106 -5.17 -33.70 -1.63
N MET A 107 -5.31 -32.39 -1.40
CA MET A 107 -5.86 -31.48 -2.41
C MET A 107 -4.76 -30.77 -3.20
N ALA A 108 -4.88 -30.82 -4.53
CA ALA A 108 -4.08 -29.99 -5.42
C ALA A 108 -4.43 -28.51 -5.22
N ASP A 109 -3.43 -27.64 -5.32
CA ASP A 109 -3.66 -26.21 -5.19
C ASP A 109 -4.44 -25.66 -6.38
N THR A 110 -5.23 -24.62 -6.13
CA THR A 110 -6.03 -23.98 -7.17
C THR A 110 -5.35 -22.72 -7.66
N VAL A 111 -5.54 -22.39 -8.94
CA VAL A 111 -5.05 -21.13 -9.52
C VAL A 111 -5.51 -19.92 -8.68
N GLN A 112 -6.74 -19.96 -8.16
CA GLN A 112 -7.31 -18.88 -7.36
C GLN A 112 -6.57 -18.67 -6.03
N ASN A 113 -6.17 -19.74 -5.35
CA ASN A 113 -5.41 -19.64 -4.10
C ASN A 113 -4.03 -19.02 -4.36
N ARG A 114 -3.36 -19.43 -5.43
CA ARG A 114 -2.05 -18.89 -5.83
C ARG A 114 -2.12 -17.41 -6.20
N ILE A 115 -3.21 -16.99 -6.85
CA ILE A 115 -3.51 -15.58 -7.13
C ILE A 115 -3.62 -14.80 -5.83
N ASN A 116 -4.42 -15.30 -4.89
CA ASN A 116 -4.64 -14.62 -3.61
C ASN A 116 -3.34 -14.54 -2.79
N GLU A 117 -2.50 -15.56 -2.82
CA GLU A 117 -1.20 -15.58 -2.15
C GLU A 117 -0.19 -14.58 -2.75
N LYS A 118 -0.20 -14.36 -4.07
CA LYS A 118 0.68 -13.36 -4.70
C LYS A 118 0.17 -11.91 -4.62
N LEU A 119 -1.11 -11.71 -4.28
CA LEU A 119 -1.73 -10.38 -4.17
C LEU A 119 -1.81 -9.87 -2.71
N ALA A 120 -1.65 -10.76 -1.73
CA ALA A 120 -1.60 -10.44 -0.30
C ALA A 120 -0.21 -9.96 0.11
#